data_AF-A0A6P6JFC9-F1
#
_entry.id   AF-A0A6P6JFC9-F1
#
_cell.length_a   1.000
_cell.length_b   1.000
_cell.length_c   1.000
_cell.angle_alpha   90.00
_cell.angle_beta   90.00
_cell.angle_gamma   90.00
#
_symmetry.space_group_name_H-M   'P 1'
#
loop_
_entity.id
_entity.type
_entity.pdbx_description
1 polymer ?
#
loop_
_entity_poly.entity_id
_entity_poly.type
_entity_poly.pdbx_seq_one_letter_code
_entity_poly.pdbx_strand_id
1 'polypeptide(L)'
;MTFFKCSNHGEKGTECQRTCEKQDPNNCVSMGCISGCMCPDDLLADGKGGCVKRDKCPCTHNGVLYSPGEQVQQDCNTCTCTNGMWTCTKKACYGTCTIYGEGHFRTFDGRRYSFHGDCEHTIAQDYCDTNPSPSFRLVTENIPCATTSSICSKSINLFFGVRFFHSSESEQLH
;
A
#
# COMPACT_ATOMS: atom_id res chain seq x y z
N MET A 1 1.71 -35.84 3.95
CA MET A 1 3.15 -35.59 4.20
C MET A 1 3.90 -36.90 4.20
N THR A 2 5.17 -36.87 3.84
CA THR A 2 6.07 -38.03 3.77
C THR A 2 7.35 -37.70 4.53
N PHE A 3 7.91 -38.66 5.25
CA PHE A 3 9.19 -38.45 5.92
C PHE A 3 10.32 -38.45 4.90
N PHE A 4 11.06 -37.35 4.84
CA PHE A 4 12.24 -37.17 3.99
C PHE A 4 13.51 -37.30 4.84
N LYS A 5 14.43 -38.16 4.42
CA LYS A 5 15.69 -38.43 5.12
C LYS A 5 16.87 -37.94 4.29
N CYS A 6 17.57 -36.95 4.81
CA CYS A 6 18.82 -36.45 4.26
C CYS A 6 19.87 -37.56 4.24
N SER A 7 20.39 -37.86 3.06
CA SER A 7 21.35 -38.93 2.83
C SER A 7 22.52 -38.49 1.95
N ASN A 8 22.31 -37.52 1.05
CA ASN A 8 23.33 -37.04 0.12
C ASN A 8 23.70 -35.57 0.36
N HIS A 9 24.91 -35.22 -0.07
CA HIS A 9 25.41 -33.86 0.00
C HIS A 9 24.69 -32.97 -1.03
N GLY A 10 24.21 -31.80 -0.60
CA GLY A 10 23.45 -30.87 -1.45
C GLY A 10 21.93 -31.10 -1.49
N GLU A 11 21.43 -32.13 -0.79
CA GLU A 11 19.99 -32.27 -0.56
C GLU A 11 19.47 -31.13 0.31
N LYS A 12 18.20 -30.79 0.11
CA LYS A 12 17.48 -29.76 0.84
C LYS A 12 16.29 -30.44 1.51
N GLY A 13 16.25 -30.37 2.83
CA GLY A 13 15.22 -31.01 3.64
C GLY A 13 14.09 -30.06 3.99
N THR A 14 13.54 -30.24 5.19
CA THR A 14 12.42 -29.46 5.73
C THR A 14 12.68 -27.95 5.78
N GLU A 15 13.94 -27.52 5.88
CA GLU A 15 14.34 -26.11 5.85
C GLU A 15 14.01 -25.40 4.54
N CYS A 16 13.84 -26.16 3.46
CA CYS A 16 13.48 -25.70 2.12
C CYS A 16 12.11 -26.23 1.68
N GLN A 17 11.29 -26.70 2.62
CA GLN A 17 9.93 -27.16 2.31
C GLN A 17 9.14 -26.05 1.61
N ARG A 18 8.60 -26.36 0.43
CA ARG A 18 7.77 -25.43 -0.32
C ARG A 18 6.39 -25.30 0.33
N THR A 19 5.93 -24.07 0.45
CA THR A 19 4.63 -23.71 1.05
C THR A 19 3.80 -22.91 0.05
N CYS A 20 2.51 -22.76 0.30
CA CYS A 20 1.66 -21.90 -0.52
C CYS A 20 2.11 -20.43 -0.54
N GLU A 21 2.80 -19.97 0.51
CA GLU A 21 3.39 -18.63 0.60
C GLU A 21 4.77 -18.53 -0.06
N LYS A 22 5.59 -19.59 0.05
CA LYS A 22 6.95 -19.69 -0.53
C LYS A 22 7.01 -20.84 -1.52
N GLN A 23 6.56 -20.55 -2.75
CA GLN A 23 6.41 -21.56 -3.81
C GLN A 23 7.67 -21.76 -4.65
N ASP A 24 8.56 -20.77 -4.70
CA ASP A 24 9.78 -20.79 -5.50
C ASP A 24 10.83 -21.72 -4.87
N PRO A 25 11.21 -22.83 -5.53
CA PRO A 25 12.22 -23.77 -5.01
C PRO A 25 13.63 -23.16 -4.92
N ASN A 26 13.91 -22.07 -5.63
CA ASN A 26 15.20 -21.38 -5.57
C ASN A 26 15.25 -20.35 -4.44
N ASN A 27 14.10 -19.92 -3.91
CA ASN A 27 14.01 -18.96 -2.82
C ASN A 27 14.14 -19.64 -1.45
N CYS A 28 15.19 -20.45 -1.29
CA CYS A 28 15.56 -21.05 -0.01
C CYS A 28 17.07 -21.16 0.12
N VAL A 29 17.57 -20.82 1.31
CA VAL A 29 18.98 -20.97 1.67
C VAL A 29 19.08 -22.13 2.64
N SER A 30 19.74 -23.22 2.22
CA SER A 30 20.03 -24.36 3.09
C SER A 30 21.49 -24.30 3.51
N MET A 31 21.73 -24.29 4.82
CA MET A 31 23.08 -24.43 5.40
C MET A 31 23.47 -25.91 5.60
N GLY A 32 22.53 -26.83 5.36
CA GLY A 32 22.66 -28.26 5.59
C GLY A 32 21.27 -28.88 5.64
N CYS A 33 21.13 -30.07 5.05
CA CYS A 33 19.85 -30.77 4.93
C CYS A 33 19.28 -31.14 6.30
N ILE A 34 18.01 -30.81 6.55
CA ILE A 34 17.29 -31.19 7.79
C ILE A 34 16.19 -32.22 7.46
N SER A 35 16.38 -33.44 7.95
CA SER A 35 15.41 -34.54 7.76
C SER A 35 14.10 -34.24 8.50
N GLY A 36 12.97 -34.64 7.92
CA GLY A 36 11.67 -34.48 8.56
C GLY A 36 10.49 -34.67 7.61
N CYS A 37 9.29 -34.33 8.08
CA CYS A 37 8.07 -34.47 7.28
C CYS A 37 7.95 -33.35 6.26
N MET A 38 7.85 -33.74 5.00
CA MET A 38 7.76 -32.85 3.84
C MET A 38 6.51 -33.16 3.02
N CYS A 39 6.07 -32.20 2.20
CA CYS A 39 5.11 -32.51 1.14
C CYS A 39 5.85 -33.15 -0.03
N PRO A 40 5.23 -34.14 -0.72
CA PRO A 40 5.74 -34.65 -1.99
C PRO A 40 5.99 -33.52 -3.01
N ASP A 41 6.88 -33.72 -3.97
CA ASP A 41 7.40 -32.68 -4.89
C ASP A 41 6.31 -31.86 -5.64
N ASP A 42 5.16 -32.48 -5.90
CA ASP A 42 4.01 -31.87 -6.60
C ASP A 42 3.02 -31.12 -5.69
N LEU A 43 3.24 -31.15 -4.38
CA LEU A 43 2.35 -30.57 -3.38
C LEU A 43 3.05 -29.50 -2.55
N LEU A 44 2.27 -28.51 -2.11
CA LEU A 44 2.71 -27.40 -1.30
C LEU A 44 2.09 -27.51 0.08
N ALA A 45 2.87 -27.19 1.12
CA ALA A 45 2.32 -27.12 2.46
C ALA A 45 1.35 -25.94 2.58
N ASP A 46 0.16 -26.20 3.12
CA ASP A 46 -0.94 -25.22 3.22
C ASP A 46 -0.88 -24.31 4.47
N GLY A 47 0.12 -24.51 5.33
CA GLY A 47 0.27 -23.80 6.61
C GLY A 47 -0.62 -24.32 7.75
N LYS A 48 -1.49 -25.30 7.48
CA LYS A 48 -2.39 -25.96 8.44
C LYS A 48 -1.99 -27.42 8.72
N GLY A 49 -0.84 -27.84 8.21
CA GLY A 49 -0.33 -29.21 8.31
C GLY A 49 -0.76 -30.12 7.16
N GLY A 50 -1.48 -29.60 6.16
CA GLY A 50 -1.85 -30.29 4.94
C GLY A 50 -0.88 -30.06 3.78
N CYS A 51 -1.04 -30.87 2.74
CA CYS A 51 -0.34 -30.74 1.46
C CYS A 51 -1.37 -30.61 0.35
N VAL A 52 -1.33 -29.52 -0.41
CA VAL A 52 -2.31 -29.20 -1.46
C VAL A 52 -1.62 -28.94 -2.79
N LYS A 53 -2.35 -29.12 -3.89
CA LYS A 53 -1.88 -28.68 -5.20
C LYS A 53 -1.85 -27.15 -5.26
N ARG A 54 -1.05 -26.61 -6.19
CA ARG A 54 -0.87 -25.17 -6.36
C ARG A 54 -2.19 -24.42 -6.60
N ASP A 55 -3.10 -24.96 -7.39
CA ASP A 55 -4.43 -24.40 -7.66
C ASP A 55 -5.37 -24.42 -6.44
N LYS A 56 -5.01 -25.19 -5.42
CA LYS A 56 -5.72 -25.28 -4.13
C LYS A 56 -5.03 -24.51 -3.01
N CYS A 57 -3.95 -23.78 -3.31
CA CYS A 57 -3.29 -22.97 -2.31
C CYS A 57 -4.14 -21.77 -1.87
N PRO A 58 -4.35 -21.57 -0.56
CA PRO A 58 -4.98 -20.37 -0.05
C PRO A 58 -4.04 -19.17 -0.14
N CYS A 59 -4.60 -17.96 -0.05
CA CYS A 59 -3.87 -16.69 0.01
C CYS A 59 -4.02 -16.05 1.39
N THR A 60 -3.04 -15.29 1.83
CA THR A 60 -3.13 -14.51 3.08
C THR A 60 -3.27 -13.02 2.75
N HIS A 61 -4.18 -12.32 3.43
CA HIS A 61 -4.30 -10.87 3.39
C HIS A 61 -4.63 -10.34 4.78
N ASN A 62 -3.80 -9.43 5.30
CA ASN A 62 -3.89 -8.88 6.67
C ASN A 62 -4.00 -9.96 7.76
N GLY A 63 -3.26 -11.07 7.60
CA GLY A 63 -3.26 -12.20 8.54
C GLY A 63 -4.46 -13.15 8.42
N VAL A 64 -5.42 -12.86 7.54
CA VAL A 64 -6.59 -13.71 7.27
C VAL A 64 -6.33 -14.58 6.04
N LEU A 65 -6.79 -15.83 6.10
CA LEU A 65 -6.55 -16.84 5.08
C LEU A 65 -7.79 -17.01 4.20
N TYR A 66 -7.60 -16.88 2.89
CA TYR A 66 -8.63 -16.89 1.85
C TYR A 66 -8.49 -18.11 0.95
N SER A 67 -9.61 -18.73 0.61
CA SER A 67 -9.69 -19.87 -0.29
C SER A 67 -9.44 -19.46 -1.75
N PRO A 68 -8.97 -20.38 -2.61
CA PRO A 68 -8.82 -20.09 -4.04
C PRO A 68 -10.12 -19.56 -4.66
N GLY A 69 -10.03 -18.47 -5.43
CA GLY A 69 -11.16 -17.79 -6.05
C GLY A 69 -11.84 -16.74 -5.17
N GLU A 70 -11.54 -16.67 -3.87
CA GLU A 70 -12.02 -15.58 -3.02
C GLU A 70 -11.38 -14.25 -3.41
N GLN A 71 -12.12 -13.17 -3.14
CA GLN A 71 -11.80 -11.83 -3.59
C GLN A 71 -11.72 -10.86 -2.42
N VAL A 72 -10.75 -9.95 -2.50
CA VAL A 72 -10.65 -8.79 -1.62
C VAL A 72 -10.62 -7.51 -2.45
N GLN A 73 -11.09 -6.42 -1.86
CA GLN A 73 -10.94 -5.08 -2.44
C GLN A 73 -9.68 -4.42 -1.89
N GLN A 74 -8.84 -3.92 -2.80
CA GLN A 74 -7.68 -3.10 -2.48
C GLN A 74 -7.86 -1.77 -3.23
N ASP A 75 -8.22 -0.72 -2.49
CA ASP A 75 -8.69 0.55 -3.04
C ASP A 75 -9.89 0.36 -4.00
N CYS A 76 -9.72 0.64 -5.29
CA CYS A 76 -10.73 0.41 -6.33
C CYS A 76 -10.48 -0.87 -7.14
N ASN A 77 -9.46 -1.65 -6.77
CA ASN A 77 -9.05 -2.84 -7.47
C ASN A 77 -9.57 -4.11 -6.80
N THR A 78 -10.06 -5.03 -7.62
CA THR A 78 -10.46 -6.36 -7.18
C THR A 78 -9.26 -7.29 -7.27
N CYS A 79 -8.91 -7.93 -6.17
CA CYS A 79 -7.84 -8.92 -6.08
C CYS A 79 -8.43 -10.31 -5.86
N THR A 80 -8.12 -11.26 -6.74
CA THR A 80 -8.60 -12.64 -6.66
C THR A 80 -7.47 -13.56 -6.25
N CYS A 81 -7.72 -14.41 -5.25
CA CYS A 81 -6.76 -15.43 -4.84
C CYS A 81 -6.63 -16.50 -5.93
N THR A 82 -5.47 -16.56 -6.58
CA THR A 82 -5.18 -17.48 -7.67
C THR A 82 -3.84 -18.15 -7.41
N ASN A 83 -3.83 -19.48 -7.31
CA ASN A 83 -2.61 -20.26 -7.12
C ASN A 83 -1.77 -19.82 -5.90
N GLY A 84 -2.42 -19.47 -4.78
CA GLY A 84 -1.75 -18.95 -3.57
C GLY A 84 -1.20 -17.52 -3.67
N MET A 85 -1.50 -16.79 -4.75
CA MET A 85 -1.08 -15.40 -4.95
C MET A 85 -2.28 -14.50 -5.27
N TRP A 86 -2.16 -13.22 -4.95
CA TRP A 86 -3.17 -12.22 -5.29
C TRP A 86 -2.97 -11.72 -6.73
N THR A 87 -3.97 -11.95 -7.58
CA THR A 87 -4.04 -11.35 -8.92
C THR A 87 -5.03 -10.20 -8.88
N CYS A 88 -4.53 -8.97 -8.99
CA CYS A 88 -5.35 -7.76 -8.90
C CYS A 88 -5.60 -7.10 -10.25
N THR A 89 -6.75 -6.46 -10.40
CA THR A 89 -6.97 -5.51 -11.50
C THR A 89 -5.98 -4.33 -11.40
N LYS A 90 -5.75 -3.63 -12.52
CA LYS A 90 -4.86 -2.47 -12.60
C LYS A 90 -5.63 -1.21 -13.02
N LYS A 91 -6.65 -0.85 -12.25
CA LYS A 91 -7.42 0.38 -12.43
C LYS A 91 -6.70 1.54 -11.77
N ALA A 92 -6.67 2.69 -12.45
CA ALA A 92 -6.27 3.95 -11.84
C ALA A 92 -7.34 4.37 -10.82
N CYS A 93 -7.00 4.33 -9.53
CA CYS A 93 -7.89 4.75 -8.45
C CYS A 93 -7.74 6.24 -8.18
N TYR A 94 -8.77 6.86 -7.60
CA TYR A 94 -8.66 8.22 -7.09
C TYR A 94 -7.62 8.30 -5.97
N GLY A 95 -6.74 9.29 -6.05
CA GLY A 95 -5.84 9.64 -4.96
C GLY A 95 -6.46 10.71 -4.07
N THR A 96 -6.14 10.69 -2.78
CA THR A 96 -6.54 11.74 -1.84
C THR A 96 -5.30 12.43 -1.28
N CYS A 97 -5.22 13.75 -1.43
CA CYS A 97 -4.30 14.60 -0.69
C CYS A 97 -5.05 15.17 0.51
N THR A 98 -4.42 15.19 1.69
CA THR A 98 -5.05 15.66 2.93
C THR A 98 -4.16 16.71 3.58
N ILE A 99 -4.79 17.79 4.02
CA ILE A 99 -4.16 18.77 4.90
C ILE A 99 -4.88 18.67 6.24
N TYR A 100 -4.15 18.54 7.33
CA TYR A 100 -4.72 18.34 8.66
C TYR A 100 -3.86 19.04 9.72
N GLY A 101 -4.52 19.55 10.75
CA GLY A 101 -3.85 20.34 11.79
C GLY A 101 -3.05 21.52 11.24
N GLU A 102 -2.04 21.91 12.01
CA GLU A 102 -1.17 23.03 11.70
C GLU A 102 0.04 22.56 10.87
N GLY A 103 0.00 22.81 9.56
CA GLY A 103 1.14 22.53 8.68
C GLY A 103 1.40 21.05 8.38
N HIS A 104 0.48 20.11 8.65
CA HIS A 104 0.66 18.71 8.23
C HIS A 104 -0.05 18.40 6.92
N PHE A 105 0.67 17.66 6.08
CA PHE A 105 0.25 17.28 4.75
C PHE A 105 0.42 15.77 4.55
N ARG A 106 -0.52 15.17 3.82
CA ARG A 106 -0.41 13.84 3.25
C ARG A 106 -0.61 13.93 1.75
N THR A 107 0.41 13.60 0.97
CA THR A 107 0.38 13.64 -0.49
C THR A 107 -0.50 12.53 -1.08
N PHE A 108 -0.81 12.62 -2.37
CA PHE A 108 -1.61 11.62 -3.10
C PHE A 108 -1.00 10.21 -3.07
N ASP A 109 0.32 10.09 -2.98
CA ASP A 109 1.07 8.82 -2.84
C ASP A 109 1.29 8.41 -1.37
N GLY A 110 0.63 9.10 -0.43
CA GLY A 110 0.57 8.72 0.99
C GLY A 110 1.74 9.18 1.85
N ARG A 111 2.69 9.95 1.31
CA ARG A 111 3.82 10.50 2.09
C ARG A 111 3.34 11.62 3.01
N ARG A 112 3.96 11.70 4.19
CA ARG A 112 3.59 12.69 5.22
C ARG A 112 4.70 13.72 5.37
N TYR A 113 4.31 14.98 5.43
CA TYR A 113 5.23 16.12 5.59
C TYR A 113 4.68 17.11 6.61
N SER A 114 5.58 17.83 7.27
CA SER A 114 5.27 18.97 8.11
C SER A 114 5.92 20.20 7.52
N PHE A 115 5.14 21.25 7.31
CA PHE A 115 5.57 22.49 6.71
C PHE A 115 4.79 23.66 7.31
N HIS A 116 5.51 24.57 7.96
CA HIS A 116 4.99 25.75 8.63
C HIS A 116 5.40 26.98 7.82
N GLY A 117 4.72 27.19 6.69
CA GLY A 117 4.89 28.38 5.87
C GLY A 117 3.82 29.42 6.18
N ASP A 118 4.25 30.68 6.29
CA ASP A 118 3.39 31.85 6.56
C ASP A 118 2.95 32.55 5.26
N CYS A 119 3.03 31.84 4.13
CA CYS A 119 2.72 32.36 2.80
C CYS A 119 1.64 31.51 2.11
N GLU A 120 1.20 31.99 0.95
CA GLU A 120 0.41 31.21 0.01
C GLU A 120 1.23 30.04 -0.56
N HIS A 121 0.68 28.82 -0.52
CA HIS A 121 1.33 27.62 -1.07
C HIS A 121 0.39 26.79 -1.95
N THR A 122 0.88 26.39 -3.13
CA THR A 122 0.16 25.50 -4.04
C THR A 122 0.15 24.07 -3.50
N ILE A 123 -1.04 23.50 -3.36
CA ILE A 123 -1.27 22.12 -2.90
C ILE A 123 -1.34 21.14 -4.07
N ALA A 124 -2.04 21.53 -5.13
CA ALA A 124 -2.18 20.74 -6.33
C ALA A 124 -2.44 21.65 -7.52
N GLN A 125 -1.80 21.39 -8.65
CA GLN A 125 -2.10 22.05 -9.91
C GLN A 125 -1.76 21.09 -11.05
N ASP A 126 -2.34 21.30 -12.22
CA ASP A 126 -2.04 20.54 -13.44
C ASP A 126 -0.99 21.21 -14.34
N TYR A 127 -0.55 22.40 -13.97
CA TYR A 127 0.55 23.10 -14.62
C TYR A 127 1.90 22.71 -14.00
N CYS A 128 2.45 21.59 -14.48
CA CYS A 128 3.76 21.10 -14.05
C CYS A 128 4.84 21.22 -15.15
N ASP A 129 4.45 21.55 -16.39
CA ASP A 129 5.30 21.65 -17.60
C ASP A 129 4.90 22.88 -18.44
N THR A 130 5.42 23.03 -19.67
CA THR A 130 5.16 24.13 -20.65
C THR A 130 3.72 24.18 -21.21
N ASN A 131 2.71 23.72 -20.48
CA ASN A 131 1.31 23.81 -20.90
C ASN A 131 0.75 25.22 -20.65
N PRO A 132 0.50 26.06 -21.66
CA PRO A 132 0.22 27.48 -21.43
C PRO A 132 -1.14 27.78 -20.78
N SER A 133 -1.96 26.76 -20.51
CA SER A 133 -3.31 26.89 -19.93
C SER A 133 -3.54 25.89 -18.79
N PRO A 134 -3.33 26.28 -17.50
CA PRO A 134 -3.74 25.46 -16.36
C PRO A 134 -5.25 25.25 -16.34
N SER A 135 -5.72 24.02 -16.12
CA SER A 135 -7.14 23.75 -15.90
C SER A 135 -7.55 23.95 -14.45
N PHE A 136 -6.65 23.67 -13.48
CA PHE A 136 -6.92 23.95 -12.08
C PHE A 136 -5.67 24.26 -11.25
N ARG A 137 -5.86 25.07 -10.20
CA ARG A 137 -4.87 25.33 -9.16
C ARG A 137 -5.56 25.36 -7.81
N LEU A 138 -5.08 24.56 -6.88
CA LEU A 138 -5.53 24.50 -5.49
C LEU A 138 -4.43 25.05 -4.60
N VAL A 139 -4.80 26.02 -3.78
CA VAL A 139 -3.87 26.81 -2.99
C VAL A 139 -4.37 26.90 -1.56
N THR A 140 -3.44 26.81 -0.60
CA THR A 140 -3.72 27.09 0.81
C THR A 140 -2.99 28.36 1.21
N GLU A 141 -3.60 29.12 2.11
CA GLU A 141 -2.97 30.24 2.78
C GLU A 141 -3.20 30.10 4.28
N ASN A 142 -2.12 30.25 5.05
CA ASN A 142 -2.16 30.27 6.50
C ASN A 142 -2.09 31.74 6.95
N ILE A 143 -3.04 32.17 7.76
CA ILE A 143 -3.06 33.52 8.32
C ILE A 143 -2.58 33.43 9.78
N PRO A 144 -1.37 33.96 10.09
CA PRO A 144 -0.86 33.95 11.44
C PRO A 144 -1.69 34.84 12.35
N CYS A 145 -1.80 34.46 13.61
CA CYS A 145 -2.40 35.29 14.65
C CYS A 145 -1.56 36.53 14.90
N ALA A 146 -2.19 37.69 15.15
CA ALA A 146 -1.47 38.93 15.43
C ALA A 146 -0.66 38.90 16.75
N THR A 147 -0.98 37.98 17.67
CA THR A 147 -0.48 37.95 19.04
C THR A 147 0.39 36.73 19.36
N THR A 148 0.42 35.72 18.49
CA THR A 148 1.14 34.45 18.71
C THR A 148 1.79 33.99 17.42
N SER A 149 2.81 33.13 17.50
CA SER A 149 3.41 32.47 16.34
C SER A 149 2.57 31.27 15.84
N SER A 150 1.25 31.31 16.01
CA SER A 150 0.31 30.24 15.62
C SER A 150 -0.59 30.68 14.47
N ILE A 151 -1.16 29.73 13.74
CA ILE A 151 -2.10 30.01 12.64
C ILE A 151 -3.53 30.17 13.19
N CYS A 152 -4.17 31.32 12.95
CA CYS A 152 -5.53 31.64 13.43
C CYS A 152 -6.62 31.28 12.41
N SER A 153 -6.27 31.34 11.13
CA SER A 153 -7.21 31.08 10.06
C SER A 153 -6.49 30.44 8.91
N LYS A 154 -7.19 29.54 8.23
CA LYS A 154 -6.69 28.87 7.03
C LYS A 154 -7.70 29.02 5.92
N SER A 155 -7.24 29.35 4.73
CA SER A 155 -8.11 29.40 3.56
C SER A 155 -7.65 28.45 2.46
N ILE A 156 -8.63 27.89 1.79
CA ILE A 156 -8.51 27.06 0.60
C ILE A 156 -9.06 27.87 -0.59
N ASN A 157 -8.19 28.11 -1.55
CA ASN A 157 -8.48 28.84 -2.79
C ASN A 157 -8.38 27.86 -3.96
N LEU A 158 -9.49 27.62 -4.66
CA LEU A 158 -9.56 26.77 -5.85
C LEU A 158 -9.83 27.62 -7.09
N PHE A 159 -8.90 27.56 -8.03
CA PHE A 159 -9.01 28.13 -9.35
C PHE A 159 -9.32 27.01 -10.34
N PHE A 160 -10.39 27.14 -11.12
CA PHE A 160 -10.80 26.17 -12.13
C PHE A 160 -11.13 26.92 -13.44
N GLY A 161 -10.17 26.97 -14.36
CA GLY A 161 -10.19 27.90 -15.49
C GLY A 161 -10.37 29.35 -15.02
N VAL A 162 -11.47 29.98 -15.40
CA VAL A 162 -11.82 31.36 -14.99
C VAL A 162 -12.64 31.43 -13.69
N ARG A 163 -13.00 30.29 -13.11
CA ARG A 163 -13.81 30.24 -11.89
C ARG A 163 -12.91 30.23 -10.66
N PHE A 164 -13.35 30.94 -9.63
CA PHE A 164 -12.68 31.02 -8.35
C PHE A 164 -13.64 30.60 -7.25
N PHE A 165 -13.15 29.76 -6.34
CA PHE A 165 -13.85 29.32 -5.15
C PHE A 165 -12.95 29.55 -3.94
N HIS A 166 -13.52 30.15 -2.91
CA HIS A 166 -12.85 30.43 -1.65
C HIS A 166 -13.60 29.76 -0.52
N SER A 167 -12.86 29.12 0.37
CA SER A 167 -13.36 28.61 1.64
C SER A 167 -12.35 28.96 2.72
N SER A 168 -12.80 29.47 3.85
CA SER A 168 -11.94 29.77 5.00
C SER A 168 -12.53 29.17 6.27
N GLU A 169 -11.63 28.74 7.14
CA GLU A 169 -11.94 28.28 8.49
C GLU A 169 -11.11 29.11 9.46
N SER A 170 -11.78 29.70 10.43
CA SER A 170 -11.17 30.56 11.45
C SER A 170 -11.39 29.94 12.82
N GLU A 171 -10.31 29.67 13.54
CA GLU A 171 -10.40 29.32 14.96
C GLU A 171 -10.51 30.64 15.74
N GLN A 172 -11.70 30.93 16.25
CA GLN A 172 -11.87 32.00 17.25
C GLN A 172 -11.18 31.53 18.54
N LEU A 173 -9.99 32.06 18.83
CA LEU A 173 -9.43 32.01 20.17
C LEU A 173 -10.44 32.67 21.14
N HIS A 174 -11.09 31.85 21.97
CA HIS A 174 -11.74 32.30 23.20
C HIS A 174 -10.70 32.56 24.28
#